data_AF-A0AAD9G4B6-F1
#
_entry.id   AF-A0AAD9G4B6-F1
#
_cell.length_a   1.000
_cell.length_b   1.000
_cell.length_c   1.000
_cell.angle_alpha   90.00
_cell.angle_beta   90.00
_cell.angle_gamma   90.00
#
_symmetry.space_group_name_H-M   'P 1'
#
loop_
_entity.id
_entity.type
_entity.pdbx_description
1 polymer ?
#
loop_
_entity_poly.entity_id
_entity_poly.type
_entity_poly.pdbx_seq_one_letter_code
_entity_poly.pdbx_strand_id
1 'polypeptide(L)'
;MEKLCQRGVAADPSRIRHIGPFEHLYIVNEDVFELVLSFLSNQTLTKLHSITGDFYPNCEPDLAPFCCACDNDNPKVFNGVCRHCQSKMDGYTLFVEKEVATTVYGLKIRDLAVVPAYPYNGHQDAILYHRVDLENYLITKFGSKLGWLRDIARRNEVERTIEGMQQQDQEERKVFVESLAPGFAVYAVLINMQETNKSLLWQSSQRFTALLTALKSRGLQLRPGSKLCEQFIVGGNGDIASIVDTMEEMRFLNGCTDYTRRCQRKIESTQDEVKMELCISYLDNPKGFKLPRKWENCRSRFEEVQRTGGVPQRELRYIYSD
;
A
#
# COMPACT_ATOMS: atom_id res chain seq x y z
N MET A 1 28.23 -68.42 41.81
CA MET A 1 29.47 -68.47 41.02
C MET A 1 29.11 -68.45 39.55
N GLU A 2 29.81 -67.59 38.82
CA GLU A 2 29.59 -67.09 37.47
C GLU A 2 29.43 -68.15 36.37
N LYS A 3 28.79 -67.73 35.26
CA LYS A 3 29.11 -67.97 33.83
C LYS A 3 27.80 -68.02 33.02
N LEU A 4 27.61 -67.39 31.87
CA LEU A 4 28.46 -66.81 30.83
C LEU A 4 27.66 -65.72 30.09
N CYS A 5 28.34 -64.77 29.45
CA CYS A 5 27.91 -64.37 28.11
C CYS A 5 29.11 -63.88 27.29
N GLN A 6 29.49 -64.71 26.31
CA GLN A 6 30.45 -64.37 25.26
C GLN A 6 29.69 -63.83 24.03
N ARG A 7 30.32 -62.84 23.38
CA ARG A 7 30.37 -62.53 21.94
C ARG A 7 29.05 -62.29 21.17
N GLY A 8 28.85 -61.01 20.85
CA GLY A 8 29.12 -60.49 19.50
C GLY A 8 28.07 -60.72 18.42
N VAL A 9 27.43 -59.62 17.99
CA VAL A 9 26.90 -59.47 16.63
C VAL A 9 27.38 -58.12 16.10
N ALA A 10 27.99 -58.16 14.92
CA ALA A 10 28.62 -57.05 14.23
C ALA A 10 27.61 -55.96 13.87
N ALA A 11 27.99 -54.71 14.11
CA ALA A 11 27.24 -53.54 13.65
C ALA A 11 27.44 -53.34 12.14
N ASP A 12 26.33 -53.19 11.43
CA ASP A 12 26.23 -52.79 10.02
C ASP A 12 26.83 -51.37 9.83
N PRO A 13 27.80 -51.16 8.91
CA PRO A 13 28.44 -49.87 8.69
C PRO A 13 27.55 -48.80 8.04
N SER A 14 26.32 -49.14 7.62
CA SER A 14 25.45 -48.21 6.87
C SER A 14 24.64 -47.23 7.74
N ARG A 15 24.70 -47.34 9.07
CA ARG A 15 24.12 -46.35 10.01
C ARG A 15 25.21 -45.45 10.59
N ILE A 16 25.67 -44.49 9.79
CA ILE A 16 26.43 -43.35 10.33
C ILE A 16 25.44 -42.51 11.14
N ARG A 17 25.31 -42.83 12.44
CA ARG A 17 24.66 -41.96 13.41
C ARG A 17 25.55 -40.72 13.55
N HIS A 18 25.01 -39.55 13.21
CA HIS A 18 25.65 -38.30 13.58
C HIS A 18 25.86 -38.29 15.11
N ILE A 19 27.12 -38.20 15.51
CA ILE A 19 27.58 -38.31 16.90
C ILE A 19 27.24 -36.98 17.60
N GLY A 20 26.07 -36.93 18.23
CA GLY A 20 25.61 -35.82 19.07
C GLY A 20 25.88 -36.06 20.57
N PRO A 21 25.79 -35.03 21.43
CA PRO A 21 26.25 -35.04 22.83
C PRO A 21 25.41 -35.88 23.81
N PHE A 22 24.57 -36.79 23.32
CA PHE A 22 23.58 -37.54 24.10
C PHE A 22 23.78 -39.07 24.05
N GLU A 23 25.02 -39.55 23.94
CA GLU A 23 25.38 -40.98 23.97
C GLU A 23 24.92 -41.75 25.23
N HIS A 24 24.35 -41.06 26.23
CA HIS A 24 23.93 -41.64 27.52
C HIS A 24 22.42 -41.89 27.63
N LEU A 25 21.61 -41.48 26.64
CA LEU A 25 20.18 -41.76 26.62
C LEU A 25 19.94 -43.13 25.97
N TYR A 26 19.82 -44.16 26.80
CA TYR A 26 19.46 -45.51 26.35
C TYR A 26 17.96 -45.74 26.51
N ILE A 27 17.26 -45.93 25.38
CA ILE A 27 15.85 -46.32 25.37
C ILE A 27 15.76 -47.78 25.81
N VAL A 28 15.23 -47.99 27.02
CA VAL A 28 15.11 -49.34 27.61
C VAL A 28 13.96 -50.13 26.95
N ASN A 29 12.93 -49.44 26.47
CA ASN A 29 11.76 -50.02 25.81
C ASN A 29 11.18 -49.03 24.78
N GLU A 30 11.18 -49.42 23.51
CA GLU A 30 10.72 -48.58 22.39
C GLU A 30 9.21 -48.31 22.44
N ASP A 31 8.39 -49.31 22.81
CA ASP A 31 6.93 -49.13 22.89
C ASP A 31 6.54 -48.11 23.96
N VAL A 32 7.23 -48.15 25.10
CA VAL A 32 7.04 -47.17 26.19
C VAL A 32 7.52 -45.79 25.75
N PHE A 33 8.62 -45.70 25.01
CA PHE A 33 9.15 -44.44 24.52
C PHE A 33 8.20 -43.79 23.51
N GLU A 34 7.70 -44.54 22.53
CA GLU A 34 6.68 -44.06 21.58
C GLU A 34 5.39 -43.63 22.27
N LEU A 35 4.96 -44.38 23.29
CA LEU A 35 3.83 -43.99 24.12
C LEU A 35 4.09 -42.65 24.82
N VAL A 36 5.27 -42.44 25.40
CA VAL A 36 5.65 -41.15 26.01
C VAL A 36 5.63 -40.03 24.97
N LEU A 37 6.22 -40.24 23.80
CA LEU A 37 6.24 -39.25 22.71
C LEU A 37 4.82 -38.84 22.30
N SER A 38 3.85 -39.75 22.32
CA SER A 38 2.45 -39.46 21.98
C SER A 38 1.74 -38.49 22.93
N PHE A 39 2.23 -38.35 24.17
CA PHE A 39 1.71 -37.40 25.15
C PHE A 39 2.41 -36.03 25.10
N LEU A 40 3.54 -35.94 24.39
CA LEU A 40 4.27 -34.70 24.26
C LEU A 40 3.59 -33.81 23.22
N SER A 41 3.64 -32.52 23.48
CA SER A 41 3.11 -31.53 22.55
C SER A 41 4.04 -31.31 21.37
N ASN A 42 3.55 -30.65 20.33
CA ASN A 42 4.40 -30.33 19.20
C ASN A 42 5.58 -29.43 19.59
N GLN A 43 5.39 -28.43 20.47
CA GLN A 43 6.51 -27.60 20.93
C GLN A 43 7.56 -28.39 21.72
N THR A 44 7.16 -29.34 22.55
CA THR A 44 8.10 -30.22 23.28
C THR A 44 8.84 -31.13 22.30
N LEU A 45 8.13 -31.74 21.36
CA LEU A 45 8.73 -32.58 20.32
C LEU A 45 9.71 -31.79 19.44
N THR A 46 9.40 -30.52 19.12
CA THR A 46 10.29 -29.65 18.34
C THR A 46 11.58 -29.34 19.09
N LYS A 47 11.49 -29.09 20.41
CA LYS A 47 12.66 -28.88 21.27
C LYS A 47 13.49 -30.17 21.36
N LEU A 48 12.84 -31.30 21.57
CA LEU A 48 13.49 -32.61 21.63
C LEU A 48 14.21 -32.91 20.31
N HIS A 49 13.53 -32.72 19.17
CA HIS A 49 14.10 -32.84 17.81
C HIS A 49 15.36 -31.99 17.64
N SER A 50 15.32 -30.74 18.10
CA SER A 50 16.45 -29.81 18.00
C SER A 50 17.64 -30.22 18.89
N ILE A 51 17.37 -30.88 20.01
CA ILE A 51 18.39 -31.32 20.97
C ILE A 51 19.02 -32.64 20.52
N THR A 52 18.21 -33.62 20.16
CA THR A 52 18.68 -34.98 19.84
C THR A 52 19.14 -35.12 18.39
N GLY A 53 18.61 -34.29 17.49
CA GLY A 53 18.76 -34.46 16.04
C GLY A 53 17.91 -35.60 15.47
N ASP A 54 17.07 -36.26 16.30
CA ASP A 54 16.20 -37.35 15.89
C ASP A 54 14.92 -36.83 15.25
N PHE A 55 14.39 -37.56 14.26
CA PHE A 55 13.11 -37.24 13.63
C PHE A 55 11.94 -37.84 14.41
N TYR A 56 11.02 -36.99 14.89
CA TYR A 56 9.79 -37.41 15.56
C TYR A 56 8.58 -37.22 14.63
N PRO A 57 7.86 -38.29 14.23
CA PRO A 57 6.83 -38.22 13.18
C PRO A 57 5.66 -37.25 13.45
N ASN A 58 5.34 -37.01 14.71
CA ASN A 58 4.24 -36.13 15.12
C ASN A 58 4.70 -34.68 15.36
N CYS A 59 5.94 -34.36 15.02
CA CYS A 59 6.50 -33.02 15.14
C CYS A 59 6.27 -32.21 13.86
N GLU A 60 5.74 -31.00 14.02
CA GLU A 60 5.56 -29.95 13.04
C GLU A 60 6.36 -28.70 13.48
N PRO A 61 7.69 -28.67 13.23
CA PRO A 61 8.56 -27.58 13.67
C PRO A 61 8.13 -26.19 13.16
N ASP A 62 7.52 -26.13 11.97
CA ASP A 62 7.05 -24.89 11.34
C ASP A 62 5.96 -24.17 12.14
N LEU A 63 5.31 -24.85 13.09
CA LEU A 63 4.31 -24.24 13.97
C LEU A 63 4.94 -23.54 15.19
N ALA A 64 6.18 -23.86 15.54
CA ALA A 64 6.86 -23.32 16.72
C ALA A 64 6.92 -21.78 16.78
N PRO A 65 7.10 -21.03 15.67
CA PRO A 65 7.06 -19.57 15.67
C PRO A 65 5.72 -18.98 16.17
N PHE A 66 4.61 -19.71 16.01
CA PHE A 66 3.27 -19.29 16.41
C PHE A 66 2.92 -19.70 17.85
N CYS A 67 3.73 -20.56 18.47
CA CYS A 67 3.54 -21.01 19.85
C CYS A 67 4.15 -20.05 20.87
N CYS A 68 3.41 -19.72 21.92
CA CYS A 68 3.96 -19.00 23.06
C CYS A 68 5.06 -19.83 23.74
N ALA A 69 6.04 -19.17 24.35
CA ALA A 69 7.11 -19.83 25.11
C ALA A 69 6.61 -20.57 26.38
N CYS A 70 5.33 -20.39 26.73
CA CYS A 70 4.77 -20.65 28.05
C CYS A 70 4.34 -22.10 28.30
N ASP A 71 3.96 -22.79 27.23
CA ASP A 71 3.19 -24.02 27.29
C ASP A 71 3.03 -24.60 25.87
N ASN A 72 2.60 -25.84 25.83
CA ASN A 72 3.09 -26.86 24.94
C ASN A 72 2.55 -26.77 23.51
N ASP A 73 1.44 -26.08 23.26
CA ASP A 73 0.92 -25.71 21.92
C ASP A 73 0.01 -24.47 22.00
N ASN A 74 0.32 -23.54 22.92
CA ASN A 74 -0.53 -22.36 23.11
C ASN A 74 -0.25 -21.29 22.03
N PRO A 75 -1.25 -20.83 21.27
CA PRO A 75 -1.04 -19.77 20.29
C PRO A 75 -0.59 -18.46 20.94
N LYS A 76 0.34 -17.77 20.27
CA LYS A 76 0.60 -16.35 20.48
C LYS A 76 -0.61 -15.59 19.95
N VAL A 77 -1.35 -14.99 20.86
CA VAL A 77 -2.51 -14.18 20.51
C VAL A 77 -2.12 -12.72 20.65
N PHE A 78 -2.05 -12.21 21.87
CA PHE A 78 -1.92 -10.79 22.14
C PHE A 78 -0.52 -10.49 22.66
N ASN A 79 0.11 -9.41 22.18
CA ASN A 79 1.47 -9.01 22.55
C ASN A 79 2.51 -10.15 22.44
N GLY A 80 2.35 -11.04 21.46
CA GLY A 80 3.26 -12.16 21.23
C GLY A 80 3.22 -13.26 22.29
N VAL A 81 2.22 -13.29 23.17
CA VAL A 81 2.08 -14.29 24.23
C VAL A 81 0.70 -14.98 24.23
N CYS A 82 0.63 -16.13 24.91
CA CYS A 82 -0.60 -16.86 25.20
C CYS A 82 -1.46 -16.08 26.20
N ARG A 83 -2.80 -16.24 26.17
CA ARG A 83 -3.70 -15.59 27.15
C ARG A 83 -3.30 -15.88 28.60
N HIS A 84 -2.89 -17.11 28.91
CA HIS A 84 -2.46 -17.49 30.25
C HIS A 84 -1.17 -16.79 30.71
N CYS A 85 -0.25 -16.46 29.80
CA CYS A 85 0.91 -15.65 30.14
C CYS A 85 0.53 -14.20 30.33
N GLN A 86 -0.27 -13.66 29.42
CA GLN A 86 -0.71 -12.27 29.55
C GLN A 86 -1.50 -12.05 30.84
N SER A 87 -2.28 -13.03 31.33
CA SER A 87 -3.01 -12.90 32.59
C SER A 87 -2.11 -12.77 33.83
N LYS A 88 -0.81 -13.03 33.69
CA LYS A 88 0.20 -12.84 34.75
C LYS A 88 0.95 -11.51 34.62
N MET A 89 0.68 -10.74 33.58
CA MET A 89 1.32 -9.46 33.29
C MET A 89 0.36 -8.30 33.61
N ASP A 90 0.92 -7.14 33.90
CA ASP A 90 0.14 -5.92 34.03
C ASP A 90 -0.51 -5.56 32.67
N GLY A 91 -1.76 -5.10 32.70
CA GLY A 91 -2.52 -4.77 31.48
C GLY A 91 -3.21 -5.97 30.80
N TYR A 92 -3.51 -7.04 31.55
CA TYR A 92 -4.36 -8.12 31.05
C TYR A 92 -5.78 -7.62 30.72
N THR A 93 -6.18 -7.77 29.46
CA THR A 93 -7.54 -7.46 29.01
C THR A 93 -8.36 -8.75 28.92
N LEU A 94 -9.47 -8.81 29.66
CA LEU A 94 -10.42 -9.94 29.66
C LEU A 94 -11.27 -10.01 28.39
N PHE A 95 -11.61 -8.83 27.87
CA PHE A 95 -12.49 -8.66 26.72
C PHE A 95 -11.71 -8.04 25.56
N VAL A 96 -12.14 -8.34 24.34
CA VAL A 96 -11.56 -7.78 23.13
C VAL A 96 -12.64 -7.30 22.18
N GLU A 97 -12.32 -6.29 21.39
CA GLU A 97 -13.18 -5.80 20.33
C GLU A 97 -13.22 -6.79 19.16
N LYS A 98 -14.21 -6.61 18.29
CA LYS A 98 -14.40 -7.39 17.07
C LYS A 98 -13.14 -7.47 16.22
N GLU A 99 -12.45 -6.35 16.06
CA GLU A 99 -11.24 -6.19 15.26
C GLU A 99 -10.13 -7.11 15.77
N VAL A 100 -9.94 -7.20 17.08
CA VAL A 100 -8.95 -8.09 17.69
C VAL A 100 -9.38 -9.56 17.56
N ALA A 101 -10.67 -9.86 17.72
CA ALA A 101 -11.19 -11.22 17.55
C ALA A 101 -10.97 -11.75 16.12
N THR A 102 -11.08 -10.90 15.09
CA THR A 102 -10.85 -11.32 13.70
C THR A 102 -9.37 -11.33 13.32
N THR A 103 -8.63 -10.27 13.66
CA THR A 103 -7.23 -10.11 13.23
C THR A 103 -6.27 -11.00 14.03
N VAL A 104 -6.41 -11.03 15.36
CA VAL A 104 -5.48 -11.73 16.26
C VAL A 104 -5.88 -13.18 16.46
N TYR A 105 -7.16 -13.43 16.75
CA TYR A 105 -7.66 -14.78 17.02
C TYR A 105 -8.01 -15.57 15.75
N GLY A 106 -8.18 -14.88 14.62
CA GLY A 106 -8.48 -15.51 13.33
C GLY A 106 -9.94 -15.90 13.11
N LEU A 107 -10.88 -15.38 13.92
CA LEU A 107 -12.29 -15.65 13.67
C LEU A 107 -12.77 -14.94 12.40
N LYS A 108 -13.65 -15.62 11.64
CA LYS A 108 -14.38 -14.96 10.54
C LYS A 108 -15.56 -14.21 11.13
N ILE A 109 -16.01 -13.15 10.47
CA ILE A 109 -17.16 -12.34 10.93
C ILE A 109 -18.41 -13.21 11.18
N ARG A 110 -18.65 -14.22 10.34
CA ARG A 110 -19.76 -15.18 10.52
C ARG A 110 -19.62 -16.05 11.77
N ASP A 111 -18.39 -16.32 12.21
CA ASP A 111 -18.11 -17.12 13.40
C ASP A 111 -18.40 -16.32 14.67
N LEU A 112 -18.29 -14.98 14.62
CA LEU A 112 -18.62 -14.12 15.76
C LEU A 112 -20.11 -14.13 16.12
N ALA A 113 -20.99 -14.49 15.19
CA ALA A 113 -22.43 -14.57 15.45
C ALA A 113 -22.79 -15.69 16.43
N VAL A 114 -21.92 -16.68 16.61
CA VAL A 114 -22.13 -17.81 17.53
C VAL A 114 -21.32 -17.71 18.82
N VAL A 115 -20.47 -16.69 18.95
CA VAL A 115 -19.71 -16.43 20.18
C VAL A 115 -20.47 -15.41 21.04
N PRO A 116 -20.62 -15.63 22.36
CA PRO A 116 -21.22 -14.67 23.27
C PRO A 116 -20.60 -13.27 23.13
N ALA A 117 -21.46 -12.29 22.91
CA ALA A 117 -21.14 -10.88 22.74
C ALA A 117 -21.68 -10.08 23.92
N TYR A 118 -20.86 -9.16 24.44
CA TYR A 118 -21.18 -8.35 25.61
C TYR A 118 -21.23 -6.87 25.20
N PRO A 119 -22.32 -6.14 25.51
CA PRO A 119 -22.40 -4.71 25.23
C PRO A 119 -21.45 -3.95 26.16
N TYR A 120 -20.67 -3.03 25.59
CA TYR A 120 -19.85 -2.12 26.39
C TYR A 120 -20.71 -0.96 26.90
N ASN A 121 -20.86 -0.85 28.22
CA ASN A 121 -21.59 0.23 28.85
C ASN A 121 -20.82 1.55 28.70
N GLY A 122 -21.07 2.29 27.62
CA GLY A 122 -20.46 3.60 27.36
C GLY A 122 -20.49 4.05 25.90
N HIS A 123 -20.64 3.13 24.96
CA HIS A 123 -20.84 3.42 23.53
C HIS A 123 -21.95 2.52 22.98
N GLN A 124 -22.95 3.12 22.33
CA GLN A 124 -24.18 2.42 21.91
C GLN A 124 -23.97 1.27 20.91
N ASP A 125 -22.77 1.11 20.33
CA ASP A 125 -22.48 0.08 19.31
C ASP A 125 -21.21 -0.76 19.57
N ALA A 126 -20.54 -0.58 20.70
CA ALA A 126 -19.30 -1.31 20.99
C ALA A 126 -19.60 -2.70 21.57
N ILE A 127 -19.34 -3.74 20.75
CA ILE A 127 -19.48 -5.15 21.14
C ILE A 127 -18.12 -5.71 21.56
N LEU A 128 -18.08 -6.30 22.74
CA LEU A 128 -16.90 -6.95 23.30
C LEU A 128 -17.10 -8.47 23.38
N TYR A 129 -16.01 -9.19 23.16
CA TYR A 129 -15.96 -10.65 23.24
C TYR A 129 -15.05 -11.08 24.37
N HIS A 130 -15.53 -11.99 25.21
CA HIS A 130 -14.71 -12.54 26.27
C HIS A 130 -13.68 -13.51 25.67
N ARG A 131 -12.40 -13.34 26.00
CA ARG A 131 -11.31 -14.07 25.34
C ARG A 131 -11.33 -15.57 25.59
N VAL A 132 -11.82 -16.01 26.75
CA VAL A 132 -11.97 -17.43 27.05
C VAL A 132 -13.01 -18.07 26.12
N ASP A 133 -14.08 -17.35 25.79
CA ASP A 133 -15.13 -17.87 24.92
C ASP A 133 -14.64 -17.97 23.47
N LEU A 134 -13.83 -17.01 23.02
CA LEU A 134 -13.14 -17.07 21.73
C LEU A 134 -12.22 -18.29 21.65
N GLU A 135 -11.37 -18.51 22.66
CA GLU A 135 -10.45 -19.66 22.68
C GLU A 135 -11.21 -20.98 22.73
N ASN A 136 -12.23 -21.10 23.57
CA ASN A 136 -13.06 -22.30 23.66
C ASN A 136 -13.74 -22.61 22.33
N TYR A 137 -14.26 -21.60 21.64
CA TYR A 137 -14.84 -21.73 20.31
C TYR A 137 -13.81 -22.25 19.30
N LEU A 138 -12.61 -21.66 19.25
CA LEU A 138 -11.56 -22.05 18.31
C LEU A 138 -11.05 -23.47 18.58
N ILE A 139 -10.84 -23.82 19.86
CA ILE A 139 -10.45 -25.17 20.26
C ILE A 139 -11.53 -26.18 19.85
N THR A 140 -12.82 -25.85 20.04
CA THR A 140 -13.93 -26.71 19.61
C THR A 140 -13.96 -26.86 18.09
N LYS A 141 -13.78 -25.75 17.35
CA LYS A 141 -13.82 -25.72 15.89
C LYS A 141 -12.67 -26.48 15.23
N PHE A 142 -11.47 -26.36 15.80
CA PHE A 142 -10.24 -26.97 15.26
C PHE A 142 -9.81 -28.24 16.00
N GLY A 143 -10.61 -28.69 16.96
CA GLY A 143 -10.41 -29.90 17.76
C GLY A 143 -9.32 -29.79 18.85
N SER A 144 -8.34 -28.91 18.70
CA SER A 144 -7.25 -28.72 19.66
C SER A 144 -6.57 -27.36 19.46
N LYS A 145 -5.69 -26.98 20.40
CA LYS A 145 -4.82 -25.81 20.23
C LYS A 145 -3.83 -25.99 19.09
N LEU A 146 -3.29 -27.19 18.89
CA LEU A 146 -2.43 -27.52 17.75
C LEU A 146 -3.18 -27.39 16.42
N GLY A 147 -4.44 -27.85 16.37
CA GLY A 147 -5.31 -27.64 15.21
C GLY A 147 -5.53 -26.17 14.91
N TRP A 148 -5.73 -25.35 15.94
CA TRP A 148 -5.86 -23.89 15.78
C TRP A 148 -4.53 -23.24 15.33
N LEU A 149 -3.37 -23.67 15.84
CA LEU A 149 -2.06 -23.22 15.35
C LEU A 149 -1.87 -23.49 13.85
N ARG A 150 -2.26 -24.66 13.36
CA ARG A 150 -2.20 -25.00 11.93
C ARG A 150 -3.04 -24.03 11.09
N ASP A 151 -4.20 -23.61 11.59
CA ASP A 151 -5.06 -22.63 10.91
C ASP A 151 -4.41 -21.23 10.88
N ILE A 152 -3.83 -20.78 12.00
CA ILE A 152 -3.07 -19.52 12.07
C ILE A 152 -1.90 -19.54 11.07
N ALA A 153 -1.11 -20.62 11.08
CA ALA A 153 0.06 -20.75 10.21
C ALA A 153 -0.34 -20.68 8.73
N ARG A 154 -1.39 -21.42 8.34
CA ARG A 154 -1.93 -21.40 6.99
C ARG A 154 -2.42 -20.01 6.59
N ARG A 155 -3.14 -19.31 7.47
CA ARG A 155 -3.62 -17.94 7.21
C ARG A 155 -2.46 -17.00 6.94
N ASN A 156 -1.44 -17.03 7.79
CA ASN A 156 -0.27 -16.16 7.65
C ASN A 156 0.59 -16.49 6.42
N GLU A 157 0.60 -17.74 5.97
CA GLU A 157 1.24 -18.11 4.69
C GLU A 157 0.48 -17.53 3.48
N VAL A 158 -0.85 -17.62 3.49
CA VAL A 158 -1.68 -17.02 2.45
C VAL A 158 -1.53 -15.49 2.44
N GLU A 159 -1.55 -14.84 3.60
CA GLU A 159 -1.32 -13.40 3.74
C GLU A 159 0.04 -12.99 3.19
N ARG A 160 1.12 -13.69 3.57
CA ARG A 160 2.47 -13.43 3.02
C ARG A 160 2.55 -13.62 1.51
N THR A 161 1.84 -14.60 0.97
CA THR A 161 1.79 -14.84 -0.49
C THR A 161 1.11 -13.67 -1.19
N ILE A 162 -0.03 -13.20 -0.67
CA ILE A 162 -0.76 -12.05 -1.21
C ILE A 162 0.09 -10.78 -1.12
N GLU A 163 0.72 -10.52 0.03
CA GLU A 163 1.62 -9.38 0.22
C GLU A 163 2.81 -9.44 -0.74
N GLY A 164 3.40 -10.61 -0.93
CA GLY A 164 4.49 -10.83 -1.89
C GLY A 164 4.07 -10.53 -3.33
N MET A 165 2.89 -10.99 -3.75
CA MET A 165 2.33 -10.68 -5.06
C MET A 165 2.08 -9.18 -5.24
N GLN A 166 1.50 -8.51 -4.24
CA GLN A 166 1.26 -7.06 -4.29
C GLN A 166 2.55 -6.26 -4.36
N GLN A 167 3.58 -6.65 -3.60
CA GLN A 167 4.90 -6.01 -3.66
C GLN A 167 5.54 -6.20 -5.02
N GLN A 168 5.46 -7.40 -5.59
CA GLN A 168 5.96 -7.67 -6.94
C GLN A 168 5.24 -6.81 -7.99
N ASP A 169 3.90 -6.76 -7.96
CA ASP A 169 3.11 -5.93 -8.88
C ASP A 169 3.46 -4.44 -8.76
N GLN A 170 3.70 -3.96 -7.53
CA GLN A 170 4.13 -2.58 -7.29
C GLN A 170 5.52 -2.29 -7.85
N GLU A 171 6.48 -3.19 -7.66
CA GLU A 171 7.83 -3.03 -8.19
C GLU A 171 7.84 -3.11 -9.72
N GLU A 172 7.11 -4.07 -10.32
CA GLU A 172 6.96 -4.15 -11.77
C GLU A 172 6.33 -2.88 -12.36
N ARG A 173 5.32 -2.32 -11.69
CA ARG A 173 4.71 -1.05 -12.09
C ARG A 173 5.71 0.11 -12.00
N LYS A 174 6.48 0.17 -10.92
CA LYS A 174 7.48 1.22 -10.72
C LYS A 174 8.54 1.15 -11.81
N VAL A 175 9.12 -0.03 -12.06
CA VAL A 175 10.08 -0.27 -13.15
C VAL A 175 9.47 0.10 -14.50
N PHE A 176 8.22 -0.29 -14.76
CA PHE A 176 7.53 0.09 -15.99
C PHE A 176 7.42 1.61 -16.15
N VAL A 177 6.96 2.33 -15.12
CA VAL A 177 6.82 3.80 -15.17
C VAL A 177 8.18 4.49 -15.31
N GLU A 178 9.23 3.97 -14.67
CA GLU A 178 10.61 4.46 -14.82
C GLU A 178 11.17 4.24 -16.23
N SER A 179 10.71 3.19 -16.93
CA SER A 179 11.09 2.91 -18.33
C SER A 179 10.40 3.80 -19.37
N LEU A 180 9.37 4.56 -18.97
CA LEU A 180 8.66 5.49 -19.84
C LEU A 180 9.49 6.76 -20.12
N ALA A 181 8.88 7.77 -20.75
CA ALA A 181 9.59 8.98 -21.15
C ALA A 181 10.38 9.64 -19.99
N PRO A 182 11.59 10.16 -20.23
CA PRO A 182 12.42 10.77 -19.19
C PRO A 182 11.67 11.86 -18.40
N GLY A 183 11.67 11.74 -17.08
CA GLY A 183 10.98 12.67 -16.17
C GLY A 183 9.48 12.42 -16.00
N PHE A 184 8.87 11.49 -16.76
CA PHE A 184 7.46 11.14 -16.59
C PHE A 184 7.18 10.52 -15.22
N ALA A 185 8.05 9.61 -14.74
CA ALA A 185 7.92 9.00 -13.42
C ALA A 185 7.87 10.05 -12.29
N VAL A 186 8.78 11.02 -12.33
CA VAL A 186 8.82 12.14 -11.38
C VAL A 186 7.54 12.98 -11.47
N TYR A 187 7.09 13.29 -12.69
CA TYR A 187 5.85 14.02 -12.89
C TYR A 187 4.63 13.28 -12.34
N ALA A 188 4.51 11.98 -12.61
CA ALA A 188 3.41 11.13 -12.13
C ALA A 188 3.32 11.11 -10.59
N VAL A 189 4.46 11.07 -9.91
CA VAL A 189 4.54 11.18 -8.44
C VAL A 189 4.05 12.54 -7.97
N LEU A 190 4.50 13.64 -8.60
CA LEU A 190 4.15 15.00 -8.20
C LEU A 190 2.65 15.32 -8.33
N ILE A 191 1.96 14.65 -9.25
CA ILE A 191 0.50 14.81 -9.45
C ILE A 191 -0.32 13.71 -8.75
N ASN A 192 0.33 12.84 -7.96
CA ASN A 192 -0.30 11.71 -7.27
C ASN A 192 -1.10 10.78 -8.20
N MET A 193 -0.54 10.43 -9.36
CA MET A 193 -1.22 9.65 -10.39
C MET A 193 -1.53 8.21 -9.92
N GLN A 194 -2.82 7.84 -9.93
CA GLN A 194 -3.30 6.53 -9.46
C GLN A 194 -3.48 5.49 -10.59
N GLU A 195 -3.23 5.85 -11.85
CA GLU A 195 -3.43 4.95 -12.99
C GLU A 195 -2.52 3.71 -12.92
N THR A 196 -3.11 2.53 -13.01
CA THR A 196 -2.42 1.23 -12.91
C THR A 196 -2.35 0.51 -14.26
N ASN A 197 -3.17 0.89 -15.23
CA ASN A 197 -3.19 0.28 -16.55
C ASN A 197 -1.94 0.68 -17.36
N LYS A 198 -1.12 -0.32 -17.72
CA LYS A 198 0.14 -0.11 -18.48
C LYS A 198 -0.08 0.62 -19.82
N SER A 199 -1.18 0.35 -20.53
CA SER A 199 -1.49 1.01 -21.80
C SER A 199 -1.83 2.49 -21.61
N LEU A 200 -2.65 2.82 -20.60
CA LEU A 200 -3.01 4.21 -20.29
C LEU A 200 -1.82 5.00 -19.76
N LEU A 201 -0.95 4.38 -18.96
CA LEU A 201 0.33 4.96 -18.53
C LEU A 201 1.24 5.27 -19.72
N TRP A 202 1.36 4.35 -20.67
CA TRP A 202 2.13 4.56 -21.89
C TRP A 202 1.58 5.73 -22.72
N GLN A 203 0.26 5.77 -22.95
CA GLN A 203 -0.37 6.89 -23.66
C GLN A 203 -0.16 8.23 -22.93
N SER A 204 -0.27 8.22 -21.60
CA SER A 204 -0.02 9.40 -20.77
C SER A 204 1.43 9.87 -20.90
N SER A 205 2.39 8.95 -20.97
CA SER A 205 3.80 9.28 -21.21
C SER A 205 4.05 9.89 -22.59
N GLN A 206 3.35 9.41 -23.63
CA GLN A 206 3.40 10.03 -24.96
C GLN A 206 2.86 11.47 -24.93
N ARG A 207 1.69 11.68 -24.29
CA ARG A 207 1.10 13.02 -24.12
C ARG A 207 2.00 13.95 -23.30
N PHE A 208 2.61 13.45 -22.23
CA PHE A 208 3.61 14.17 -21.45
C PHE A 208 4.77 14.65 -22.32
N THR A 209 5.32 13.77 -23.16
CA THR A 209 6.44 14.11 -24.05
C THR A 209 6.05 15.18 -25.07
N ALA A 210 4.88 15.03 -25.69
CA ALA A 210 4.36 15.98 -26.66
C ALA A 210 4.14 17.38 -26.03
N LEU A 211 3.47 17.43 -24.88
CA LEU A 211 3.22 18.69 -24.16
C LEU A 211 4.53 19.32 -23.68
N LEU A 212 5.45 18.54 -23.11
CA LEU A 212 6.75 19.03 -22.64
C LEU A 212 7.55 19.65 -23.79
N THR A 213 7.55 19.01 -24.95
CA THR A 213 8.24 19.51 -26.15
C THR A 213 7.62 20.82 -26.64
N ALA A 214 6.28 20.87 -26.71
CA ALA A 214 5.57 22.07 -27.14
C ALA A 214 5.79 23.25 -26.18
N LEU A 215 5.76 23.02 -24.86
CA LEU A 215 6.08 24.03 -23.85
C LEU A 215 7.53 24.52 -23.97
N LYS A 216 8.50 23.60 -24.10
CA LYS A 216 9.92 23.95 -24.26
C LYS A 216 10.17 24.79 -25.51
N SER A 217 9.48 24.51 -26.62
CA SER A 217 9.59 25.31 -27.85
C SER A 217 9.17 26.77 -27.66
N ARG A 218 8.36 27.07 -26.63
CA ARG A 218 7.94 28.42 -26.22
C ARG A 218 8.69 28.94 -24.99
N GLY A 219 9.76 28.26 -24.57
CA GLY A 219 10.53 28.62 -23.38
C GLY A 219 9.73 28.49 -22.08
N LEU A 220 8.67 27.68 -22.08
CA LEU A 220 7.82 27.39 -20.92
C LEU A 220 8.26 26.08 -20.25
N GLN A 221 7.91 25.95 -18.97
CA GLN A 221 8.14 24.73 -18.19
C GLN A 221 6.81 24.09 -17.84
N LEU A 222 6.78 22.76 -17.84
CA LEU A 222 5.65 21.98 -17.33
C LEU A 222 5.56 22.18 -15.82
N ARG A 223 4.40 22.63 -15.33
CA ARG A 223 4.15 22.86 -13.90
C ARG A 223 3.28 21.75 -13.34
N PRO A 224 3.77 20.94 -12.39
CA PRO A 224 2.91 20.11 -11.55
C PRO A 224 1.89 20.99 -10.81
N GLY A 225 0.64 20.57 -10.71
CA GLY A 225 -0.46 21.35 -10.14
C GLY A 225 -1.26 22.17 -11.17
N SER A 226 -0.81 22.24 -12.43
CA SER A 226 -1.62 22.84 -13.50
C SER A 226 -2.71 21.86 -13.94
N LYS A 227 -3.95 22.12 -13.51
CA LYS A 227 -5.12 21.28 -13.86
C LYS A 227 -5.24 21.03 -15.37
N LEU A 228 -4.93 22.03 -16.21
CA LEU A 228 -4.98 21.89 -17.67
C LEU A 228 -3.93 20.89 -18.19
N CYS A 229 -2.69 20.98 -17.70
CA CYS A 229 -1.62 20.07 -18.09
C CYS A 229 -1.90 18.65 -17.57
N GLU A 230 -2.41 18.52 -16.35
CA GLU A 230 -2.78 17.25 -15.74
C GLU A 230 -3.91 16.56 -16.49
N GLN A 231 -5.00 17.27 -16.79
CA GLN A 231 -6.15 16.74 -17.54
C GLN A 231 -5.75 16.28 -18.94
N PHE A 232 -4.84 17.01 -19.60
CA PHE A 232 -4.31 16.59 -20.89
C PHE A 232 -3.43 15.35 -20.78
N ILE A 233 -2.47 15.33 -19.86
CA ILE A 233 -1.52 14.22 -19.75
C ILE A 233 -2.24 12.94 -19.31
N VAL A 234 -3.08 13.01 -18.28
CA VAL A 234 -3.77 11.85 -17.70
C VAL A 234 -4.96 11.44 -18.57
N GLY A 235 -5.85 12.38 -18.90
CA GLY A 235 -7.12 12.10 -19.56
C GLY A 235 -7.13 12.28 -21.07
N GLY A 236 -6.12 12.94 -21.64
CA GLY A 236 -6.14 13.34 -23.06
C GLY A 236 -7.10 14.48 -23.36
N ASN A 237 -7.52 15.24 -22.35
CA ASN A 237 -8.49 16.32 -22.51
C ASN A 237 -7.82 17.61 -23.00
N GLY A 238 -8.34 18.17 -24.09
CA GLY A 238 -7.88 19.44 -24.65
C GLY A 238 -6.84 19.29 -25.75
N ASP A 239 -6.50 20.41 -26.38
CA ASP A 239 -5.52 20.50 -27.45
C ASP A 239 -4.19 21.08 -26.95
N ILE A 240 -3.07 20.56 -27.46
CA ILE A 240 -1.72 20.99 -27.05
C ILE A 240 -1.51 22.48 -27.34
N ALA A 241 -1.93 22.98 -28.50
CA ALA A 241 -1.70 24.37 -28.87
C ALA A 241 -2.47 25.30 -27.93
N SER A 242 -3.74 24.99 -27.65
CA SER A 242 -4.56 25.74 -26.69
C SER A 242 -3.95 25.78 -25.29
N ILE A 243 -3.45 24.65 -24.80
CA ILE A 243 -2.81 24.56 -23.48
C ILE A 243 -1.53 25.40 -23.44
N VAL A 244 -0.69 25.31 -24.47
CA VAL A 244 0.57 26.06 -24.54
C VAL A 244 0.30 27.57 -24.63
N ASP A 245 -0.65 27.99 -25.46
CA ASP A 245 -1.02 29.40 -25.61
C ASP A 245 -1.63 29.95 -24.31
N THR A 246 -2.43 29.16 -23.58
CA THR A 246 -2.94 29.52 -22.25
C THR A 246 -1.81 29.64 -21.22
N MET A 247 -0.84 28.72 -21.24
CA MET A 247 0.31 28.75 -20.33
C MET A 247 1.23 29.95 -20.62
N GLU A 248 1.43 30.30 -21.88
CA GLU A 248 2.17 31.49 -22.33
C GLU A 248 1.47 32.77 -21.86
N GLU A 249 0.17 32.87 -22.09
CA GLU A 249 -0.67 33.97 -21.63
C GLU A 249 -0.61 34.14 -20.11
N MET A 250 -0.82 33.07 -19.34
CA MET A 250 -0.79 33.13 -17.87
C MET A 250 0.60 33.50 -17.34
N ARG A 251 1.68 33.09 -18.01
CA ARG A 251 3.04 33.53 -17.64
C ARG A 251 3.19 35.03 -17.86
N PHE A 252 2.75 35.56 -18.99
CA PHE A 252 2.82 36.98 -19.31
C PHE A 252 1.97 37.81 -18.34
N LEU A 253 0.72 37.42 -18.12
CA LEU A 253 -0.19 38.09 -17.21
C LEU A 253 0.41 38.21 -15.80
N ASN A 254 0.93 37.13 -15.25
CA ASN A 254 1.48 37.13 -13.89
C ASN A 254 2.86 37.81 -13.79
N GLY A 255 3.66 37.81 -14.86
CA GLY A 255 5.04 38.32 -14.84
C GLY A 255 5.21 39.75 -15.36
N CYS A 256 4.33 40.21 -16.23
CA CYS A 256 4.50 41.44 -17.00
C CYS A 256 3.33 42.43 -16.84
N THR A 257 2.30 42.07 -16.06
CA THR A 257 1.09 42.90 -15.87
C THR A 257 0.64 42.93 -14.40
N ASP A 258 -0.29 43.83 -14.07
CA ASP A 258 -0.94 43.90 -12.76
C ASP A 258 -2.07 42.86 -12.57
N TYR A 259 -2.13 41.82 -13.41
CA TYR A 259 -3.22 40.82 -13.44
C TYR A 259 -3.56 40.28 -12.05
N THR A 260 -2.57 39.80 -11.30
CA THR A 260 -2.78 39.23 -9.96
C THR A 260 -3.44 40.23 -9.01
N ARG A 261 -3.00 41.49 -9.05
CA ARG A 261 -3.56 42.57 -8.21
C ARG A 261 -4.99 42.92 -8.63
N ARG A 262 -5.30 42.87 -9.92
CA ARG A 262 -6.66 43.10 -10.46
C ARG A 262 -7.61 41.96 -10.09
N CYS A 263 -7.15 40.71 -10.17
CA CYS A 263 -7.92 39.54 -9.78
C CYS A 263 -8.21 39.51 -8.27
N GLN A 264 -7.31 39.96 -7.41
CA GLN A 264 -7.56 40.08 -5.97
C GLN A 264 -8.67 41.09 -5.61
N ARG A 265 -8.99 42.03 -6.51
CA ARG A 265 -9.98 43.10 -6.29
C ARG A 265 -11.35 42.80 -6.89
N LYS A 266 -11.48 41.75 -7.70
CA LYS A 266 -12.75 41.36 -8.34
C LYS A 266 -13.15 39.92 -7.97
N ILE A 267 -14.43 39.58 -8.07
CA ILE A 267 -14.98 38.24 -7.83
C ILE A 267 -14.57 37.30 -8.99
N GLU A 268 -14.43 35.99 -8.74
CA GLU A 268 -13.96 34.97 -9.70
C GLU A 268 -14.62 35.04 -11.10
N SER A 269 -15.90 35.42 -11.19
CA SER A 269 -16.67 35.56 -12.45
C SER A 269 -16.19 36.67 -13.40
N THR A 270 -15.15 37.43 -13.02
CA THR A 270 -14.61 38.56 -13.80
C THR A 270 -13.15 38.38 -14.22
N GLN A 271 -12.54 37.23 -13.93
CA GLN A 271 -11.13 37.00 -14.27
C GLN A 271 -10.88 37.05 -15.79
N ASP A 272 -11.78 36.50 -16.60
CA ASP A 272 -11.66 36.55 -18.06
C ASP A 272 -11.85 37.95 -18.62
N GLU A 273 -12.74 38.77 -18.04
CA GLU A 273 -12.85 40.19 -18.41
C GLU A 273 -11.56 40.94 -18.11
N VAL A 274 -10.89 40.66 -16.98
CA VAL A 274 -9.58 41.26 -16.68
C VAL A 274 -8.52 40.86 -17.70
N LYS A 275 -8.51 39.61 -18.18
CA LYS A 275 -7.60 39.18 -19.26
C LYS A 275 -7.89 39.94 -20.55
N MET A 276 -9.16 40.08 -20.92
CA MET A 276 -9.58 40.80 -22.13
C MET A 276 -9.19 42.28 -22.07
N GLU A 277 -9.48 42.96 -20.96
CA GLU A 277 -9.10 44.36 -20.73
C GLU A 277 -7.58 44.56 -20.85
N LEU A 278 -6.80 43.67 -20.25
CA LEU A 278 -5.33 43.71 -20.33
C LEU A 278 -4.83 43.43 -21.74
N CYS A 279 -5.42 42.45 -22.45
CA CYS A 279 -5.09 42.15 -23.84
C CYS A 279 -5.22 43.40 -24.71
N ILE A 280 -6.37 44.09 -24.65
CA ILE A 280 -6.58 45.33 -25.41
C ILE A 280 -5.59 46.42 -25.03
N SER A 281 -5.35 46.62 -23.72
CA SER A 281 -4.39 47.64 -23.27
C SER A 281 -2.98 47.41 -23.79
N TYR A 282 -2.55 46.16 -23.93
CA TYR A 282 -1.22 45.80 -24.43
C TYR A 282 -1.16 45.69 -25.96
N LEU A 283 -2.29 45.46 -26.64
CA LEU A 283 -2.38 45.58 -28.10
C LEU A 283 -2.26 47.03 -28.55
N ASP A 284 -2.88 47.95 -27.82
CA ASP A 284 -2.82 49.40 -28.06
C ASP A 284 -1.43 49.98 -27.76
N ASN A 285 -0.82 49.56 -26.64
CA ASN A 285 0.55 49.92 -26.31
C ASN A 285 1.29 48.72 -25.68
N PRO A 286 2.16 48.03 -26.45
CA PRO A 286 2.89 46.85 -25.97
C PRO A 286 3.92 47.14 -24.87
N LYS A 287 4.24 48.42 -24.60
CA LYS A 287 5.23 48.86 -23.60
C LYS A 287 6.60 48.18 -23.77
N GLY A 288 6.98 47.86 -25.00
CA GLY A 288 8.23 47.18 -25.33
C GLY A 288 8.26 45.67 -25.02
N PHE A 289 7.14 45.08 -24.61
CA PHE A 289 7.06 43.64 -24.39
C PHE A 289 6.66 42.88 -25.66
N LYS A 290 7.18 41.65 -25.80
CA LYS A 290 6.66 40.67 -26.76
C LYS A 290 5.37 40.07 -26.18
N LEU A 291 4.26 40.20 -26.90
CA LEU A 291 2.97 39.70 -26.43
C LEU A 291 2.86 38.18 -26.62
N PRO A 292 2.04 37.49 -25.81
CA PRO A 292 1.69 36.09 -26.02
C PRO A 292 1.08 35.87 -27.41
N ARG A 293 1.32 34.70 -28.01
CA ARG A 293 0.79 34.40 -29.35
C ARG A 293 -0.73 34.54 -29.42
N LYS A 294 -1.44 34.11 -28.38
CA LYS A 294 -2.89 34.26 -28.27
C LYS A 294 -3.34 35.72 -28.44
N TRP A 295 -2.59 36.66 -27.86
CA TRP A 295 -2.90 38.09 -27.97
C TRP A 295 -2.52 38.64 -29.32
N GLU A 296 -1.38 38.21 -29.88
CA GLU A 296 -1.00 38.57 -31.25
C GLU A 296 -2.04 38.11 -32.29
N ASN A 297 -2.66 36.94 -32.09
CA ASN A 297 -3.76 36.48 -32.95
C ASN A 297 -5.00 37.39 -32.88
N CYS A 298 -5.17 38.15 -31.78
CA CYS A 298 -6.26 39.11 -31.63
C CYS A 298 -5.99 40.45 -32.33
N ARG A 299 -4.76 40.71 -32.80
CA ARG A 299 -4.34 42.01 -33.35
C ARG A 299 -5.17 42.43 -34.57
N SER A 300 -5.46 41.50 -35.48
CA SER A 300 -6.25 41.78 -36.68
C SER A 300 -7.66 42.29 -36.33
N ARG A 301 -8.32 41.64 -35.36
CA ARG A 301 -9.65 42.04 -34.86
C ARG A 301 -9.60 43.38 -34.13
N PHE A 302 -8.55 43.62 -33.33
CA PHE A 302 -8.34 44.91 -32.67
C PHE A 302 -8.19 46.06 -33.70
N GLU A 303 -7.36 45.87 -34.72
CA GLU A 303 -7.15 46.85 -35.78
C GLU A 303 -8.41 47.06 -36.64
N GLU A 304 -9.21 46.01 -36.85
CA GLU A 304 -10.51 46.11 -37.53
C GLU A 304 -11.50 47.00 -36.77
N VAL A 305 -11.61 46.83 -35.46
CA VAL A 305 -12.47 47.68 -34.61
C VAL A 305 -11.99 49.14 -34.66
N GLN A 306 -10.67 49.39 -34.61
CA GLN A 306 -10.14 50.74 -34.74
C GLN A 306 -10.44 51.35 -36.12
N ARG A 307 -10.26 50.58 -37.20
CA ARG A 307 -10.49 51.04 -38.59
C ARG A 307 -11.94 51.38 -38.86
N THR A 308 -12.88 50.66 -38.24
CA THR A 308 -14.32 50.88 -38.37
C THR A 308 -14.85 51.98 -37.45
N GLY A 309 -13.98 52.64 -36.68
CA GLY A 309 -14.35 53.70 -35.73
C GLY A 309 -15.00 53.18 -34.45
N GLY A 310 -14.94 51.88 -34.19
CA GLY A 310 -15.38 51.27 -32.96
C GLY A 310 -14.45 51.58 -31.79
N VAL A 311 -14.94 51.38 -30.56
CA VAL A 311 -14.17 51.55 -29.33
C VAL A 311 -13.73 50.17 -28.84
N PRO A 312 -12.44 49.78 -28.92
CA PRO A 312 -11.98 48.44 -28.56
C PRO A 312 -12.41 47.99 -27.16
N GLN A 313 -12.45 48.89 -26.19
CA GLN A 313 -12.88 48.60 -24.82
C GLN A 313 -14.36 48.19 -24.69
N ARG A 314 -15.19 48.46 -25.71
CA ARG A 314 -16.59 48.00 -25.76
C ARG A 314 -16.74 46.67 -26.51
N GLU A 315 -15.73 46.23 -27.24
CA GLU A 315 -15.73 45.03 -28.07
C GLU A 315 -14.78 43.94 -27.54
N LEU A 316 -14.57 43.90 -26.21
CA LEU A 316 -13.66 42.98 -25.53
C LEU A 316 -13.81 41.53 -25.98
N ARG A 317 -15.05 41.04 -26.01
CA ARG A 317 -15.37 39.64 -26.31
C ARG A 317 -15.15 39.28 -27.78
N TYR A 318 -15.41 40.22 -28.69
CA TYR A 318 -15.16 40.02 -30.11
C TYR A 318 -13.66 40.00 -30.40
N ILE A 319 -12.91 40.93 -29.83
CA ILE A 319 -11.46 41.01 -30.06
C ILE A 319 -10.74 39.79 -29.50
N TYR A 320 -11.15 39.34 -28.30
CA TYR A 320 -10.52 38.24 -27.56
C TYR A 320 -11.13 36.86 -27.85
N SER A 321 -12.09 36.74 -28.78
CA SER A 321 -12.63 35.43 -29.17
C SER A 321 -11.53 34.58 -29.81
N ASP A 322 -11.59 33.25 -29.64
CA ASP A 322 -10.66 32.35 -30.35
C ASP A 322 -10.83 32.45 -31.88
#